data_AF-A0A182EKS5-F1
#
_entry.id   AF-A0A182EKS5-F1
#
_cell.length_a   1.000
_cell.length_b   1.000
_cell.length_c   1.000
_cell.angle_alpha   90.00
_cell.angle_beta   90.00
_cell.angle_gamma   90.00
#
_symmetry.space_group_name_H-M   'P 1'
#
loop_
_entity.id
_entity.type
_entity.pdbx_description
1 polymer ?
#
loop_
_entity_poly.entity_id
_entity_poly.type
_entity_poly.pdbx_seq_one_letter_code
_entity_poly.pdbx_strand_id
1 'polypeptide(L)'
;MAMFDCAVTLNSAEGAREDVADSLSKTGIEQPTVFLSAAYTFLMQHSKLTGQNRAFVLSTVNRVLEHNQTPHDLDEQQALLIINLATQEMTLSKESDDWPQAACNVLVTLAKRSRFVGHVMEALLQKFPPGQISSPHRYIILTLANVAEHNAVGFVPFLTDILSRAISVLPHIKTDFYRYAWAHALRAFCESVREYVSASAIARIEYDKNGSG
;
A
#
# COMPACT_ATOMS: atom_id res chain seq x y z
N MET A 1 15.24 -15.98 -5.73
CA MET A 1 16.02 -15.37 -6.83
C MET A 1 15.74 -16.05 -8.16
N ALA A 2 16.22 -17.27 -8.42
CA ALA A 2 16.06 -17.94 -9.73
C ALA A 2 14.61 -17.96 -10.27
N MET A 3 13.62 -18.14 -9.39
CA MET A 3 12.19 -18.10 -9.75
C MET A 3 11.76 -16.75 -10.33
N PHE A 4 12.19 -15.61 -9.76
CA PHE A 4 11.87 -14.28 -10.26
C PHE A 4 12.71 -13.92 -11.50
N ASP A 5 13.96 -14.40 -11.59
CA ASP A 5 14.80 -14.27 -12.79
C ASP A 5 14.14 -14.95 -14.01
N CYS A 6 13.66 -16.17 -13.83
CA CYS A 6 12.92 -16.90 -14.86
C CYS A 6 11.60 -16.19 -15.18
N ALA A 7 10.84 -15.78 -14.17
CA ALA A 7 9.54 -15.13 -14.37
C ALA A 7 9.67 -13.83 -15.17
N VAL A 8 10.65 -12.99 -14.85
CA VAL A 8 10.92 -11.73 -15.55
C VAL A 8 11.41 -11.97 -16.99
N THR A 9 12.20 -13.02 -17.22
CA THR A 9 12.67 -13.37 -18.56
C THR A 9 11.51 -13.84 -19.45
N LEU A 10 10.63 -14.69 -18.91
CA LEU A 10 9.43 -15.21 -19.58
C LEU A 10 8.34 -14.13 -19.76
N ASN A 11 8.35 -13.08 -18.95
CA ASN A 11 7.42 -11.94 -19.03
C ASN A 11 7.46 -11.19 -20.38
N SER A 12 8.47 -11.45 -21.22
CA SER A 12 8.59 -10.86 -22.56
C SER A 12 7.66 -11.51 -23.61
N ALA A 13 6.98 -12.62 -23.28
CA ALA A 13 6.05 -13.32 -24.18
C ALA A 13 4.58 -13.11 -23.73
N GLU A 14 3.76 -12.45 -24.55
CA GLU A 14 2.42 -11.93 -24.21
C GLU A 14 1.39 -12.95 -23.68
N GLY A 15 1.56 -14.25 -23.92
CA GLY A 15 0.67 -15.30 -23.40
C GLY A 15 1.10 -15.95 -22.08
N ALA A 16 2.39 -15.95 -21.76
CA ALA A 16 2.94 -16.68 -20.61
C ALA A 16 2.85 -15.90 -19.29
N ARG A 17 2.51 -14.61 -19.34
CA ARG A 17 2.61 -13.71 -18.18
C ARG A 17 1.65 -14.06 -17.06
N GLU A 18 0.38 -14.31 -17.39
CA GLU A 18 -0.64 -14.61 -16.38
C GLU A 18 -0.44 -16.00 -15.79
N ASP A 19 -0.11 -17.00 -16.62
CA ASP A 19 0.21 -18.36 -16.16
C ASP A 19 1.41 -18.38 -15.20
N VAL A 20 2.43 -17.57 -15.49
CA VAL A 20 3.58 -17.40 -14.59
C VAL A 20 3.14 -16.67 -13.32
N ALA A 21 2.35 -15.60 -13.40
CA ALA A 21 1.84 -14.89 -12.22
C ALA A 21 1.00 -15.81 -11.31
N ASP A 22 0.15 -16.65 -11.89
CA ASP A 22 -0.68 -17.64 -11.21
C ASP A 22 0.17 -18.68 -10.50
N SER A 23 1.13 -19.27 -11.21
CA SER A 23 2.02 -20.29 -10.66
C SER A 23 2.87 -19.74 -9.52
N LEU A 24 3.36 -18.52 -9.70
CA LEU A 24 4.17 -17.80 -8.74
C LEU A 24 3.35 -17.42 -7.49
N SER A 25 2.11 -16.99 -7.68
CA SER A 25 1.18 -16.69 -6.58
C SER A 25 0.81 -17.95 -5.80
N LYS A 26 0.51 -19.07 -6.48
CA LYS A 26 0.23 -20.36 -5.82
C LYS A 26 1.39 -20.79 -4.92
N THR A 27 2.61 -20.74 -5.46
CA THR A 27 3.82 -21.05 -4.69
C THR A 27 4.02 -20.08 -3.53
N GLY A 28 3.76 -18.79 -3.75
CA GLY A 28 3.85 -17.78 -2.71
C GLY A 28 2.81 -17.91 -1.61
N ILE A 29 1.62 -18.44 -1.91
CA ILE A 29 0.59 -18.73 -0.92
C ILE A 29 0.98 -19.95 -0.07
N GLU A 30 1.57 -20.98 -0.67
CA GLU A 30 2.06 -22.16 0.05
C GLU A 30 3.26 -21.87 0.95
N GLN A 31 4.14 -20.94 0.54
CA GLN A 31 5.33 -20.54 1.30
C GLN A 31 5.51 -19.01 1.36
N PRO A 32 4.62 -18.29 2.08
CA PRO A 32 4.62 -16.83 2.12
C PRO A 32 5.96 -16.22 2.52
N THR A 33 6.55 -16.73 3.60
CA THR A 33 7.77 -16.16 4.16
C THR A 33 8.95 -16.29 3.21
N VAL A 34 9.10 -17.44 2.56
CA VAL A 34 10.19 -17.66 1.60
C VAL A 34 9.98 -16.78 0.36
N PHE A 35 8.74 -16.71 -0.11
CA PHE A 35 8.37 -15.93 -1.29
C PHE A 35 8.61 -14.44 -1.10
N LEU A 36 8.13 -13.86 0.00
CA LEU A 36 8.28 -12.43 0.30
C LEU A 36 9.76 -12.04 0.49
N SER A 37 10.54 -12.87 1.17
CA SER A 37 12.00 -12.67 1.30
C SER A 37 12.71 -12.73 -0.05
N ALA A 38 12.30 -13.64 -0.93
CA ALA A 38 12.84 -13.73 -2.28
C ALA A 38 12.47 -12.51 -3.14
N ALA A 39 11.23 -12.03 -3.05
CA ALA A 39 10.76 -10.84 -3.77
C ALA A 39 11.51 -9.58 -3.30
N TYR A 40 11.66 -9.42 -1.98
CA TYR A 40 12.45 -8.34 -1.38
C TYR A 40 13.89 -8.35 -1.89
N THR A 41 14.57 -9.50 -1.79
CA THR A 41 15.96 -9.64 -2.23
C THR A 41 16.12 -9.33 -3.72
N PHE A 42 15.20 -9.82 -4.55
CA PHE A 42 15.20 -9.60 -5.99
C PHE A 42 15.08 -8.12 -6.35
N LEU A 43 14.09 -7.41 -5.79
CA LEU A 43 13.88 -5.99 -6.06
C LEU A 43 15.04 -5.11 -5.55
N MET A 44 15.65 -5.47 -4.41
CA MET A 44 16.80 -4.76 -3.87
C MET A 44 18.08 -4.91 -4.69
N GLN A 45 18.31 -6.08 -5.28
CA GLN A 45 19.53 -6.34 -6.04
C GLN A 45 19.44 -5.82 -7.49
N HIS A 46 18.24 -5.70 -8.05
CA HIS A 46 18.04 -5.43 -9.47
C HIS A 46 17.65 -3.97 -9.73
N SER A 47 18.57 -3.04 -9.47
CA SER A 47 18.33 -1.59 -9.65
C SER A 47 17.94 -1.20 -11.10
N LYS A 48 18.40 -1.96 -12.09
CA LYS A 48 18.12 -1.74 -13.53
C LYS A 48 16.86 -2.45 -14.05
N LEU A 49 16.03 -3.00 -13.16
CA LEU A 49 14.79 -3.67 -13.54
C LEU A 49 13.82 -2.68 -14.20
N THR A 50 13.21 -3.08 -15.33
CA THR A 50 12.23 -2.24 -16.04
C THR A 50 10.97 -2.04 -15.19
N GLY A 51 10.23 -0.96 -15.46
CA GLY A 51 8.99 -0.64 -14.75
C GLY A 51 7.96 -1.77 -14.82
N GLN A 52 7.75 -2.36 -15.99
CA GLN A 52 6.86 -3.50 -16.19
C GLN A 52 7.24 -4.71 -15.32
N ASN A 53 8.53 -4.98 -15.15
CA ASN A 53 9.03 -6.10 -14.34
C ASN A 53 8.93 -5.79 -12.84
N ARG A 54 9.16 -4.54 -12.41
CA ARG A 54 8.88 -4.09 -11.04
C ARG A 54 7.40 -4.26 -10.71
N ALA A 55 6.54 -3.77 -11.61
CA ALA A 55 5.09 -3.88 -11.49
C ALA A 55 4.63 -5.34 -11.41
N PHE A 56 5.20 -6.22 -12.23
CA PHE A 56 4.92 -7.65 -12.20
C PHE A 56 5.23 -8.27 -10.83
N VAL A 57 6.44 -8.09 -10.31
CA VAL A 57 6.85 -8.65 -9.00
C VAL A 57 5.96 -8.11 -7.88
N LEU A 58 5.74 -6.80 -7.84
CA LEU A 58 4.89 -6.16 -6.82
C LEU A 58 3.44 -6.63 -6.91
N SER A 59 2.92 -6.86 -8.12
CA SER A 59 1.56 -7.37 -8.32
C SER A 59 1.43 -8.81 -7.82
N THR A 60 2.43 -9.68 -8.07
CA THR A 60 2.43 -11.03 -7.49
C THR A 60 2.55 -11.00 -5.97
N VAL A 61 3.38 -10.12 -5.41
CA VAL A 61 3.44 -9.88 -3.95
C VAL A 61 2.07 -9.49 -3.42
N ASN A 62 1.36 -8.57 -4.07
CA ASN A 62 0.01 -8.19 -3.67
C ASN A 62 -0.96 -9.37 -3.70
N ARG A 63 -0.96 -10.18 -4.77
CA ARG A 63 -1.83 -11.37 -4.90
C ARG A 63 -1.62 -12.37 -3.76
N VAL A 64 -0.36 -12.59 -3.36
CA VAL A 64 -0.02 -13.47 -2.23
C VAL A 64 -0.53 -12.90 -0.91
N LEU A 65 -0.38 -11.58 -0.69
CA LEU A 65 -0.85 -10.89 0.51
C LEU A 65 -2.39 -10.76 0.61
N GLU A 66 -3.09 -10.74 -0.52
CA GLU A 66 -4.56 -10.71 -0.57
C GLU A 66 -5.18 -12.04 -0.14
N HIS A 67 -4.46 -13.16 -0.28
CA HIS A 67 -4.95 -14.47 0.12
C HIS A 67 -5.14 -14.56 1.63
N ASN A 68 -6.32 -14.97 2.09
CA ASN A 68 -6.78 -14.81 3.49
C ASN A 68 -5.85 -15.39 4.57
N GLN A 69 -5.13 -16.47 4.27
CA GLN A 69 -4.23 -17.11 5.25
C GLN A 69 -2.86 -16.43 5.36
N THR A 70 -2.36 -15.85 4.26
CA THR A 70 -1.02 -15.29 4.19
C THR A 70 -0.77 -14.18 5.22
N PRO A 71 -1.69 -13.21 5.43
CA PRO A 71 -1.52 -12.19 6.46
C PRO A 71 -1.66 -12.69 7.88
N HIS A 72 -2.00 -13.96 8.17
CA HIS A 72 -1.92 -14.49 9.53
C HIS A 72 -0.52 -15.05 9.83
N ASP A 73 0.08 -15.72 8.84
CA ASP A 73 1.38 -16.37 8.95
C ASP A 73 2.56 -15.39 8.78
N LEU A 74 2.29 -14.19 8.26
CA LEU A 74 3.28 -13.13 8.12
C LEU A 74 3.74 -12.63 9.49
N ASP A 75 5.03 -12.69 9.80
CA ASP A 75 5.56 -12.04 11.00
C ASP A 75 5.68 -10.51 10.81
N GLU A 76 5.75 -9.77 11.93
CA GLU A 76 5.79 -8.32 11.91
C GLU A 76 7.05 -7.76 11.23
N GLN A 77 8.21 -8.39 11.42
CA GLN A 77 9.46 -7.94 10.82
C GLN A 77 9.43 -8.09 9.30
N GLN A 78 8.89 -9.19 8.80
CA GLN A 78 8.73 -9.39 7.37
C GLN A 78 7.71 -8.42 6.77
N ALA A 79 6.60 -8.15 7.46
CA ALA A 79 5.66 -7.11 7.04
C ALA A 79 6.35 -5.74 6.93
N LEU A 80 7.15 -5.35 7.93
CA LEU A 80 7.92 -4.11 7.91
C LEU A 80 8.90 -4.03 6.73
N LEU A 81 9.58 -5.13 6.40
CA LEU A 81 10.46 -5.18 5.23
C LEU A 81 9.68 -4.92 3.93
N ILE A 82 8.51 -5.53 3.77
CA ILE A 82 7.67 -5.36 2.58
C ILE A 82 7.05 -3.96 2.52
N ILE A 83 6.62 -3.40 3.66
CA ILE A 83 6.12 -2.01 3.74
C ILE A 83 7.22 -1.05 3.28
N ASN A 84 8.41 -1.15 3.85
CA ASN A 84 9.54 -0.28 3.50
C ASN A 84 9.94 -0.43 2.02
N LEU A 85 9.96 -1.66 1.51
CA LEU A 85 10.22 -1.94 0.09
C LEU A 85 9.18 -1.26 -0.81
N ALA A 86 7.88 -1.48 -0.57
CA ALA A 86 6.82 -0.92 -1.41
C ALA A 86 6.82 0.62 -1.36
N THR A 87 7.04 1.22 -0.17
CA THR A 87 7.18 2.66 -0.03
C THR A 87 8.40 3.19 -0.79
N GLN A 88 9.53 2.47 -0.78
CA GLN A 88 10.72 2.84 -1.55
C GLN A 88 10.46 2.75 -3.05
N GLU A 89 9.97 1.62 -3.54
CA GLU A 89 9.62 1.39 -4.95
C GLU A 89 8.68 2.46 -5.49
N MET A 90 7.70 2.87 -4.70
CA MET A 90 6.77 3.95 -5.03
C MET A 90 7.43 5.33 -5.13
N THR A 91 8.50 5.60 -4.38
CA THR A 91 9.17 6.92 -4.39
C THR A 91 10.35 6.99 -5.34
N LEU A 92 10.83 5.85 -5.84
CA LEU A 92 11.85 5.77 -6.88
C LEU A 92 11.32 6.07 -8.29
N SER A 93 10.01 6.00 -8.47
CA SER A 93 9.37 6.23 -9.76
C SER A 93 9.30 7.69 -10.17
N LYS A 94 9.23 7.89 -11.46
CA LYS A 94 8.80 9.14 -12.09
C LYS A 94 7.27 9.15 -12.19
N GLU A 95 6.70 10.34 -12.35
CA GLU A 95 5.25 10.52 -12.49
C GLU A 95 4.64 9.82 -13.72
N SER A 96 5.46 9.50 -14.75
CA SER A 96 5.04 8.76 -15.95
C SER A 96 5.04 7.25 -15.77
N ASP A 97 5.60 6.74 -14.67
CA ASP A 97 5.80 5.31 -14.48
C ASP A 97 4.53 4.65 -13.93
N ASP A 98 4.34 3.37 -14.28
CA ASP A 98 3.12 2.60 -14.01
C ASP A 98 3.25 1.67 -12.79
N TRP A 99 4.46 1.20 -12.46
CA TRP A 99 4.71 0.34 -11.31
C TRP A 99 4.34 0.90 -9.93
N PRO A 100 4.30 2.22 -9.67
CA PRO A 100 3.92 2.75 -8.36
C PRO A 100 2.49 2.37 -7.96
N GLN A 101 1.61 2.10 -8.94
CA GLN A 101 0.29 1.57 -8.67
C GLN A 101 0.36 0.18 -8.02
N ALA A 102 1.25 -0.68 -8.49
CA ALA A 102 1.45 -2.01 -7.89
C ALA A 102 2.00 -1.89 -6.46
N ALA A 103 2.94 -0.96 -6.21
CA ALA A 103 3.42 -0.68 -4.86
C ALA A 103 2.32 -0.13 -3.93
N CYS A 104 1.48 0.76 -4.45
CA CYS A 104 0.30 1.27 -3.74
C CYS A 104 -0.63 0.13 -3.32
N ASN A 105 -0.92 -0.80 -4.23
CA ASN A 105 -1.80 -1.94 -3.95
C ASN A 105 -1.24 -2.80 -2.80
N VAL A 106 0.07 -3.09 -2.79
CA VAL A 106 0.72 -3.83 -1.70
C VAL A 106 0.52 -3.15 -0.35
N LEU A 107 0.77 -1.84 -0.27
CA LEU A 107 0.60 -1.08 0.98
C LEU A 107 -0.86 -1.05 1.44
N VAL A 108 -1.81 -0.84 0.51
CA VAL A 108 -3.25 -0.84 0.83
C VAL A 108 -3.70 -2.21 1.33
N THR A 109 -3.25 -3.30 0.71
CA THR A 109 -3.55 -4.67 1.14
C THR A 109 -3.07 -4.94 2.56
N LEU A 110 -1.87 -4.51 2.92
CA LEU A 110 -1.37 -4.61 4.29
C LEU A 110 -2.17 -3.71 5.25
N ALA A 111 -2.48 -2.48 4.83
CA ALA A 111 -3.23 -1.52 5.63
C ALA A 111 -4.68 -1.93 5.92
N LYS A 112 -5.29 -2.82 5.13
CA LYS A 112 -6.59 -3.44 5.45
C LYS A 112 -6.56 -4.22 6.78
N ARG A 113 -5.38 -4.55 7.31
CA ARG A 113 -5.21 -5.30 8.56
C ARG A 113 -4.89 -4.34 9.70
N SER A 114 -5.66 -4.42 10.79
CA SER A 114 -5.48 -3.57 11.98
C SER A 114 -4.08 -3.65 12.58
N ARG A 115 -3.43 -4.82 12.53
CA ARG A 115 -2.07 -5.00 13.05
C ARG A 115 -0.97 -4.31 12.23
N PHE A 116 -1.24 -3.94 10.98
CA PHE A 116 -0.23 -3.39 10.06
C PHE A 116 -0.52 -1.96 9.60
N VAL A 117 -1.75 -1.49 9.73
CA VAL A 117 -2.13 -0.13 9.30
C VAL A 117 -1.26 0.94 9.93
N GLY A 118 -0.92 0.83 11.23
CA GLY A 118 -0.02 1.78 11.90
C GLY A 118 1.34 1.89 11.20
N HIS A 119 1.99 0.75 10.95
CA HIS A 119 3.27 0.68 10.24
C HIS A 119 3.20 1.24 8.82
N VAL A 120 2.11 0.96 8.09
CA VAL A 120 1.91 1.53 6.75
C VAL A 120 1.76 3.06 6.82
N MET A 121 0.97 3.56 7.77
CA MET A 121 0.75 5.00 7.94
C MET A 121 2.04 5.72 8.32
N GLU A 122 2.84 5.15 9.22
CA GLU A 122 4.15 5.69 9.59
C GLU A 122 5.10 5.77 8.38
N ALA A 123 5.19 4.71 7.58
CA ALA A 123 6.02 4.69 6.38
C ALA A 123 5.59 5.74 5.34
N LEU A 124 4.28 5.94 5.16
CA LEU A 124 3.74 6.99 4.28
C LEU A 124 4.06 8.39 4.81
N LEU A 125 3.90 8.62 6.11
CA LEU A 125 4.15 9.93 6.74
C LEU A 125 5.63 10.28 6.79
N GLN A 126 6.53 9.30 6.81
CA GLN A 126 7.97 9.53 6.61
C GLN A 126 8.28 10.09 5.21
N LYS A 127 7.47 9.75 4.19
CA LYS A 127 7.58 10.31 2.83
C LYS A 127 6.78 11.59 2.62
N PHE A 128 6.08 12.04 3.65
CA PHE A 128 5.38 13.31 3.67
C PHE A 128 5.66 14.06 4.98
N PRO A 129 6.91 14.51 5.24
CA PRO A 129 7.30 15.12 6.50
C PRO A 129 6.59 16.47 6.77
N PRO A 130 6.52 16.92 8.04
CA PRO A 130 5.81 18.16 8.38
C PRO A 130 6.58 19.39 7.91
N GLY A 131 5.85 20.49 7.68
CA GLY A 131 6.43 21.78 7.27
C GLY A 131 6.92 21.83 5.82
N GLN A 132 6.62 20.84 4.99
CA GLN A 132 6.95 20.89 3.58
C GLN A 132 6.03 21.80 2.78
N ILE A 133 6.62 22.48 1.82
CA ILE A 133 5.93 23.38 0.87
C ILE A 133 5.66 22.62 -0.45
N SER A 134 6.55 21.71 -0.82
CA SER A 134 6.37 20.82 -1.97
C SER A 134 5.45 19.66 -1.63
N SER A 135 4.52 19.35 -2.54
CA SER A 135 3.70 18.14 -2.44
C SER A 135 4.57 16.89 -2.39
N PRO A 136 4.22 15.86 -1.59
CA PRO A 136 4.86 14.56 -1.68
C PRO A 136 4.55 13.90 -3.02
N HIS A 137 5.27 12.81 -3.33
CA HIS A 137 5.03 12.02 -4.54
C HIS A 137 3.55 11.64 -4.66
N ARG A 138 2.98 11.72 -5.88
CA ARG A 138 1.54 11.59 -6.11
C ARG A 138 0.95 10.31 -5.50
N TYR A 139 1.66 9.20 -5.63
CA TYR A 139 1.19 7.92 -5.10
C TYR A 139 1.16 7.85 -3.57
N ILE A 140 1.95 8.65 -2.85
CA ILE A 140 1.80 8.75 -1.38
C ILE A 140 0.40 9.27 -1.03
N ILE A 141 -0.07 10.29 -1.76
CA ILE A 141 -1.39 10.89 -1.57
C ILE A 141 -2.50 9.89 -1.94
N LEU A 142 -2.34 9.21 -3.08
CA LEU A 142 -3.31 8.20 -3.53
C LEU A 142 -3.35 6.99 -2.59
N THR A 143 -2.22 6.56 -2.03
CA THR A 143 -2.21 5.48 -1.04
C THR A 143 -2.89 5.93 0.26
N LEU A 144 -2.64 7.14 0.75
CA LEU A 144 -3.38 7.68 1.91
C LEU A 144 -4.90 7.68 1.66
N ALA A 145 -5.33 8.07 0.46
CA ALA A 145 -6.74 8.02 0.06
C ALA A 145 -7.29 6.58 0.11
N ASN A 146 -6.61 5.64 -0.54
CA ASN A 146 -7.05 4.25 -0.61
C ASN A 146 -7.05 3.56 0.77
N VAL A 147 -6.11 3.91 1.66
CA VAL A 147 -6.12 3.42 3.04
C VAL A 147 -7.34 3.97 3.78
N ALA A 148 -7.68 5.25 3.60
CA ALA A 148 -8.88 5.83 4.19
C ALA A 148 -10.17 5.15 3.71
N GLU A 149 -10.25 4.78 2.42
CA GLU A 149 -11.40 4.10 1.82
C GLU A 149 -11.56 2.64 2.27
N HIS A 150 -10.45 1.95 2.56
CA HIS A 150 -10.47 0.52 2.88
C HIS A 150 -10.29 0.21 4.37
N ASN A 151 -9.85 1.18 5.17
CA ASN A 151 -9.68 1.01 6.62
C ASN A 151 -9.83 2.35 7.35
N ALA A 152 -11.06 2.87 7.40
CA ALA A 152 -11.37 4.10 8.12
C ALA A 152 -10.94 4.06 9.60
N VAL A 153 -11.12 2.91 10.27
CA VAL A 153 -10.78 2.72 11.70
C VAL A 153 -9.28 2.88 11.95
N GLY A 154 -8.44 2.28 11.11
CA GLY A 154 -6.99 2.39 11.22
C GLY A 154 -6.43 3.72 10.70
N PHE A 155 -7.13 4.38 9.79
CA PHE A 155 -6.69 5.63 9.15
C PHE A 155 -6.96 6.87 9.99
N VAL A 156 -8.18 7.02 10.54
CA VAL A 156 -8.63 8.25 11.22
C VAL A 156 -7.71 8.73 12.35
N PRO A 157 -7.05 7.86 13.15
CA PRO A 157 -6.07 8.30 14.16
C PRO A 157 -4.93 9.18 13.62
N PHE A 158 -4.59 9.07 12.33
CA PHE A 158 -3.52 9.83 11.68
C PHE A 158 -4.02 11.08 10.93
N LEU A 159 -5.35 11.24 10.77
CA LEU A 159 -5.93 12.23 9.88
C LEU A 159 -5.58 13.67 10.28
N THR A 160 -5.55 13.99 11.57
CA THR A 160 -5.21 15.35 12.04
C THR A 160 -3.79 15.75 11.63
N ASP A 161 -2.82 14.83 11.74
CA ASP A 161 -1.45 15.07 11.32
C ASP A 161 -1.36 15.22 9.79
N ILE A 162 -2.05 14.36 9.03
CA ILE A 162 -2.12 14.45 7.56
C ILE A 162 -2.67 15.80 7.11
N LEU A 163 -3.77 16.27 7.71
CA LEU A 163 -4.38 17.56 7.35
C LEU A 163 -3.47 18.74 7.70
N SER A 164 -2.77 18.70 8.83
CA SER A 164 -1.80 19.73 9.20
C SER A 164 -0.71 19.89 8.13
N ARG A 165 -0.21 18.76 7.61
CA ARG A 165 0.79 18.73 6.53
C ARG A 165 0.20 19.18 5.19
N ALA A 166 -1.05 18.78 4.90
CA ALA A 166 -1.76 19.15 3.68
C ALA A 166 -1.92 20.68 3.56
N ILE A 167 -2.24 21.38 4.65
CA ILE A 167 -2.40 22.85 4.66
C ILE A 167 -1.17 23.56 4.09
N SER A 168 0.03 23.07 4.39
CA SER A 168 1.29 23.68 3.91
C SER A 168 1.51 23.50 2.40
N VAL A 169 1.07 22.37 1.82
CA VAL A 169 1.35 22.03 0.42
C VAL A 169 0.24 22.45 -0.55
N LEU A 170 -1.02 22.47 -0.11
CA LEU A 170 -2.17 22.75 -0.96
C LEU A 170 -2.06 24.05 -1.77
N PRO A 171 -1.59 25.19 -1.20
CA PRO A 171 -1.43 26.44 -1.94
C PRO A 171 -0.44 26.37 -3.10
N HIS A 172 0.45 25.37 -3.08
CA HIS A 172 1.57 25.24 -4.02
C HIS A 172 1.29 24.24 -5.15
N ILE A 173 0.11 23.60 -5.16
CA ILE A 173 -0.26 22.62 -6.18
C ILE A 173 -0.66 23.34 -7.47
N LYS A 174 0.09 23.07 -8.55
CA LYS A 174 -0.13 23.69 -9.86
C LYS A 174 -0.58 22.72 -10.95
N THR A 175 -0.20 21.45 -10.86
CA THR A 175 -0.47 20.45 -11.92
C THR A 175 -1.76 19.69 -11.67
N ASP A 176 -2.46 19.32 -12.73
CA ASP A 176 -3.77 18.68 -12.64
C ASP A 176 -3.73 17.30 -12.00
N PHE A 177 -2.65 16.54 -12.20
CA PHE A 177 -2.51 15.22 -11.59
C PHE A 177 -2.37 15.29 -10.06
N TYR A 178 -1.71 16.33 -9.51
CA TYR A 178 -1.70 16.57 -8.07
C TYR A 178 -3.03 17.11 -7.57
N ARG A 179 -3.70 18.00 -8.33
CA ARG A 179 -5.06 18.47 -7.99
C ARG A 179 -6.02 17.30 -7.88
N TYR A 180 -5.99 16.38 -8.84
CA TYR A 180 -6.77 15.14 -8.80
C TYR A 180 -6.45 14.31 -7.57
N ALA A 181 -5.17 14.04 -7.31
CA ALA A 181 -4.78 13.19 -6.18
C ALA A 181 -5.24 13.77 -4.83
N TRP A 182 -5.08 15.08 -4.63
CA TRP A 182 -5.53 15.75 -3.42
C TRP A 182 -7.04 15.85 -3.31
N ALA A 183 -7.75 16.12 -4.41
CA ALA A 183 -9.21 16.12 -4.41
C ALA A 183 -9.78 14.73 -4.06
N HIS A 184 -9.18 13.67 -4.63
CA HIS A 184 -9.52 12.29 -4.30
C HIS A 184 -9.27 11.98 -2.82
N ALA A 185 -8.07 12.32 -2.32
CA ALA A 185 -7.71 12.09 -0.92
C ALA A 185 -8.62 12.82 0.06
N LEU A 186 -8.88 14.11 -0.16
CA LEU A 186 -9.76 14.88 0.73
C LEU A 186 -11.20 14.33 0.75
N ARG A 187 -11.72 13.87 -0.39
CA ARG A 187 -13.00 13.17 -0.43
C ARG A 187 -12.95 11.88 0.41
N ALA A 188 -11.95 11.03 0.19
CA ALA A 188 -11.78 9.79 0.92
C ALA A 188 -11.63 10.02 2.43
N PHE A 189 -10.94 11.09 2.85
CA PHE A 189 -10.79 11.45 4.26
C PHE A 189 -12.13 11.86 4.89
N CYS A 190 -12.97 12.61 4.18
CA CYS A 190 -14.31 12.93 4.65
C CYS A 190 -15.19 11.68 4.77
N GLU A 191 -15.11 10.77 3.80
CA GLU A 191 -15.84 9.50 3.83
C GLU A 191 -15.40 8.60 4.99
N SER A 192 -14.09 8.52 5.26
CA SER A 192 -13.54 7.72 6.36
C SER A 192 -13.93 8.25 7.74
N VAL A 193 -13.99 9.57 7.94
CA VAL A 193 -14.51 10.15 9.20
C VAL A 193 -15.97 9.74 9.42
N ARG A 194 -16.81 9.80 8.37
CA ARG A 194 -18.22 9.41 8.45
C ARG A 194 -18.37 7.92 8.80
N GLU A 195 -17.57 7.07 8.17
CA GLU A 195 -17.55 5.62 8.44
C GLU A 195 -17.08 5.33 9.87
N TYR A 196 -16.02 5.99 10.33
CA TYR A 196 -15.48 5.85 11.68
C TYR A 196 -16.49 6.22 12.76
N VAL A 197 -17.19 7.35 12.60
CA VAL A 197 -18.26 7.77 13.52
C VAL A 197 -19.40 6.76 13.55
N SER A 198 -19.74 6.18 12.40
CA SER A 198 -20.78 5.16 12.30
C SER A 198 -20.36 3.85 13.01
N ALA A 199 -19.13 3.37 12.76
CA ALA A 199 -18.60 2.16 13.39
C ALA A 199 -18.46 2.30 14.91
N SER A 200 -17.99 3.46 15.39
CA SER A 200 -17.88 3.74 16.83
C SER A 200 -19.25 3.85 17.53
N ALA A 201 -20.29 4.33 16.83
CA ALA A 201 -21.65 4.34 17.36
C ALA A 201 -22.22 2.92 17.50
N ILE A 202 -21.99 2.04 16.52
CA ILE A 202 -22.41 0.64 16.56
C ILE A 202 -21.74 -0.09 17.73
N ALA A 203 -20.43 0.06 17.90
CA ALA A 203 -19.69 -0.57 18.99
C ALA A 203 -20.21 -0.17 20.39
N ARG A 204 -20.63 1.09 20.56
CA ARG A 204 -21.25 1.57 21.80
C ARG A 204 -22.61 0.90 22.08
N ILE A 205 -23.45 0.78 21.05
CA ILE A 205 -24.76 0.13 21.18
C ILE A 205 -24.62 -1.35 21.55
N GLU A 206 -23.65 -2.06 20.98
CA GLU A 206 -23.38 -3.47 21.30
C GLU A 206 -22.87 -3.65 22.73
N TYR A 207 -22.01 -2.75 23.21
CA TYR A 207 -21.55 -2.74 24.60
C TYR A 207 -22.70 -2.56 25.59
N ASP A 208 -23.59 -1.60 25.34
CA ASP A 208 -24.73 -1.33 26.23
C ASP A 208 -25.73 -2.52 26.27
N LYS A 209 -25.90 -3.23 25.16
CA LYS A 209 -26.73 -4.44 25.10
C LYS A 209 -26.13 -5.62 25.86
N ASN A 210 -24.81 -5.79 25.82
CA ASN A 210 -24.11 -6.92 26.44
C ASN A 210 -23.73 -6.68 27.91
N GLY A 211 -23.64 -5.41 28.35
CA GLY A 211 -23.38 -5.02 29.74
C GLY A 211 -24.62 -4.95 30.64
N SER A 212 -25.80 -5.27 30.11
CA SER A 212 -27.09 -5.26 30.83
C SER A 212 -27.54 -6.64 31.34
N GLY A 213 -26.62 -7.62 31.40
CA GLY A 213 -26.88 -9.00 31.84
C GLY A 213 -26.31 -9.32 33.22
#